data_AF-A0A955YV32-F1
#
_entry.id   AF-A0A955YV32-F1
#
_cell.length_a   1.000
_cell.length_b   1.000
_cell.length_c   1.000
_cell.angle_alpha   90.00
_cell.angle_beta   90.00
_cell.angle_gamma   90.00
#
_symmetry.space_group_name_H-M   'P 1'
#
loop_
_entity.id
_entity.type
_entity.pdbx_description
1 polymer ?
#
loop_
_entity_poly.entity_id
_entity_poly.type
_entity_poly.pdbx_seq_one_letter_code
_entity_poly.pdbx_strand_id
1 'polypeptide(L)'
;AGDAGGALGAALIASHIHHGIPRKAVRGDAMRGSYLGPRFGADEIRDQLTAAGAKFTELDDQALMQELARVLADENVVGWFQGRMEFGPRALGGRSIIGDPRSPKMQSVMNLKIKYRESFRPFAPSVLAERVGDYFVQDRPSPYMLIVAPVQEAIRIPMSDEQKRLFGVEKLKVPRSQLPAITHVDYSARV
;
A
#
# COMPACT_ATOMS: atom_id res chain seq x y z
N ALA A 1 -1.41 -0.62 -15.44
CA ALA A 1 -2.43 -0.78 -16.50
C ALA A 1 -2.46 -2.25 -16.91
N GLY A 2 -3.65 -2.83 -17.01
CA GLY A 2 -3.91 -4.18 -17.51
C GLY A 2 -5.32 -4.21 -18.09
N ASP A 3 -5.76 -5.35 -18.62
CA ASP A 3 -7.00 -5.48 -19.42
C ASP A 3 -8.27 -5.00 -18.72
N ALA A 4 -8.29 -4.98 -17.38
CA ALA A 4 -9.37 -4.41 -16.59
C ALA A 4 -9.69 -2.94 -16.96
N GLY A 5 -8.71 -2.17 -17.43
CA GLY A 5 -8.92 -0.80 -17.92
C GLY A 5 -9.66 -0.71 -19.26
N GLY A 6 -9.80 -1.83 -19.99
CA GLY A 6 -10.41 -1.89 -21.31
C GLY A 6 -11.88 -1.46 -21.30
N ALA A 7 -12.66 -1.84 -20.27
CA ALA A 7 -14.06 -1.43 -20.16
C ALA A 7 -14.21 0.09 -20.03
N LEU A 8 -13.35 0.73 -19.21
CA LEU A 8 -13.31 2.18 -19.10
C LEU A 8 -12.88 2.83 -20.43
N GLY A 9 -11.86 2.26 -21.08
CA GLY A 9 -11.41 2.72 -22.40
C GLY A 9 -12.51 2.67 -23.46
N ALA A 10 -13.23 1.55 -23.55
CA ALA A 10 -14.34 1.36 -24.47
C ALA A 10 -15.49 2.36 -24.21
N ALA A 11 -15.85 2.57 -22.95
CA ALA A 11 -16.86 3.57 -22.58
C ALA A 11 -16.43 5.01 -22.97
N LEU A 12 -15.15 5.36 -22.77
CA LEU A 12 -14.62 6.67 -23.16
C LEU A 12 -14.59 6.85 -24.68
N ILE A 13 -14.24 5.80 -25.43
CA ILE A 13 -14.29 5.79 -26.91
C ILE A 13 -15.73 6.03 -27.38
N ALA A 14 -16.69 5.28 -26.84
CA ALA A 14 -18.09 5.43 -27.24
C ALA A 14 -18.65 6.81 -26.91
N SER A 15 -18.37 7.31 -25.70
CA SER A 15 -18.74 8.66 -25.27
C SER A 15 -18.20 9.74 -26.23
N HIS A 16 -16.93 9.64 -26.61
CA HIS A 16 -16.30 10.66 -27.44
C HIS A 16 -16.68 10.56 -28.92
N ILE A 17 -16.55 9.37 -29.53
CA ILE A 17 -16.71 9.16 -30.96
C ILE A 17 -18.19 9.02 -31.36
N HIS A 18 -18.98 8.25 -30.59
CA HIS A 18 -20.36 7.96 -30.96
C HIS A 18 -21.36 8.96 -30.40
N HIS A 19 -21.08 9.56 -29.23
CA HIS A 19 -21.97 10.55 -28.61
C HIS A 19 -21.46 12.00 -28.71
N GLY A 20 -20.32 12.23 -29.36
CA GLY A 20 -19.78 13.57 -29.59
C GLY A 20 -19.42 14.33 -28.31
N ILE A 21 -19.27 13.65 -27.17
CA ILE A 21 -18.95 14.30 -25.89
C ILE A 21 -17.49 14.75 -25.94
N PRO A 22 -17.20 16.06 -25.80
CA PRO A 22 -15.82 16.54 -25.84
C PRO A 22 -14.98 15.95 -24.72
N ARG A 23 -13.77 15.47 -25.05
CA ARG A 23 -12.82 15.00 -24.04
C ARG A 23 -12.28 16.19 -23.24
N LYS A 24 -12.56 16.23 -21.94
CA LYS A 24 -11.91 17.16 -21.01
C LYS A 24 -10.71 16.47 -20.35
N ALA A 25 -9.50 16.91 -20.70
CA ALA A 25 -8.31 16.45 -19.99
C ALA A 25 -8.30 17.05 -18.58
N VAL A 26 -8.23 16.19 -17.57
CA VAL A 26 -8.06 16.58 -16.17
C VAL A 26 -6.58 16.42 -15.82
N ARG A 27 -5.98 17.44 -15.20
CA ARG A 27 -4.62 17.34 -14.66
C ARG A 27 -4.65 16.64 -13.31
N GLY A 28 -3.64 15.82 -13.04
CA GLY A 28 -3.53 15.07 -11.78
C GLY A 28 -4.36 13.79 -11.77
N ASP A 29 -4.74 13.35 -10.57
CA ASP A 29 -5.45 12.09 -10.38
C ASP A 29 -6.97 12.22 -10.58
N ALA A 30 -7.42 12.06 -11.82
CA ALA A 30 -8.84 12.09 -12.17
C ALA A 30 -9.64 10.88 -11.64
N MET A 31 -8.97 9.75 -11.40
CA MET A 31 -9.62 8.51 -10.93
C MET A 31 -9.71 8.47 -9.40
N ARG A 32 -9.06 9.39 -8.69
CA ARG A 32 -9.10 9.55 -7.22
C ARG A 32 -8.84 8.22 -6.51
N GLY A 33 -7.66 7.64 -6.72
CA GLY A 33 -7.27 6.34 -6.14
C GLY A 33 -8.06 5.14 -6.67
N SER A 34 -8.85 5.31 -7.72
CA SER A 34 -9.70 4.26 -8.31
C SER A 34 -10.67 3.63 -7.32
N TYR A 35 -11.14 4.36 -6.30
CA TYR A 35 -12.14 3.90 -5.33
C TYR A 35 -13.54 3.77 -5.97
N LEU A 36 -13.69 2.82 -6.89
CA LEU A 36 -14.86 2.64 -7.77
C LEU A 36 -15.70 1.41 -7.41
N GLY A 37 -15.27 0.61 -6.44
CA GLY A 37 -16.00 -0.55 -5.96
C GLY A 37 -17.05 -0.24 -4.89
N PRO A 38 -17.62 -1.27 -4.25
CA PRO A 38 -18.62 -1.10 -3.21
C PRO A 38 -18.04 -0.44 -1.95
N ARG A 39 -18.90 0.26 -1.21
CA ARG A 39 -18.69 0.72 0.17
C ARG A 39 -19.76 0.07 1.04
N PHE A 40 -19.37 -0.29 2.25
CA PHE A 40 -20.23 -0.91 3.25
C PHE A 40 -20.46 0.10 4.38
N GLY A 41 -21.69 0.17 4.88
CA GLY A 41 -22.06 1.05 5.99
C GLY A 41 -21.62 0.50 7.34
N ALA A 42 -21.54 1.35 8.37
CA ALA A 42 -21.20 0.90 9.72
C ALA A 42 -22.21 -0.13 10.25
N ASP A 43 -23.51 0.09 10.01
CA ASP A 43 -24.57 -0.83 10.43
C ASP A 43 -24.45 -2.19 9.74
N GLU A 44 -24.22 -2.20 8.43
CA GLU A 44 -24.00 -3.42 7.67
C GLU A 44 -22.78 -4.21 8.17
N ILE A 45 -21.68 -3.52 8.49
CA ILE A 45 -20.48 -4.15 9.06
C ILE A 45 -20.79 -4.73 10.44
N ARG A 46 -21.50 -3.99 11.30
CA ARG A 46 -21.90 -4.44 12.63
C ARG A 46 -22.76 -5.69 12.57
N ASP A 47 -23.75 -5.71 11.68
CA ASP A 47 -24.66 -6.84 11.50
C ASP A 47 -23.90 -8.09 11.05
N GLN A 48 -22.98 -7.95 10.09
CA GLN A 48 -22.14 -9.05 9.60
C GLN A 48 -21.20 -9.59 10.69
N LEU A 49 -20.55 -8.70 11.45
CA LEU A 49 -19.67 -9.11 12.56
C LEU A 49 -20.46 -9.82 13.67
N THR A 50 -21.65 -9.30 14.00
CA THR A 50 -22.54 -9.89 15.01
C THR A 50 -23.03 -11.27 14.56
N ALA A 51 -23.48 -11.40 13.31
CA ALA A 51 -23.92 -12.67 12.74
C ALA A 51 -22.79 -13.71 12.70
N ALA A 52 -21.54 -13.26 12.50
CA ALA A 52 -20.35 -14.12 12.58
C ALA A 52 -19.92 -14.48 14.02
N GLY A 53 -20.58 -13.93 15.05
CA GLY A 53 -20.21 -14.12 16.45
C GLY A 53 -18.88 -13.46 16.83
N ALA A 54 -18.44 -12.46 16.07
CA ALA A 54 -17.19 -11.77 16.31
C ALA A 54 -17.27 -10.91 17.58
N LYS A 55 -16.16 -10.84 18.32
CA LYS A 55 -15.99 -9.88 19.41
C LYS A 55 -15.32 -8.63 18.84
N PHE A 56 -16.01 -7.49 18.90
CA PHE A 56 -15.51 -6.23 18.37
C PHE A 56 -15.83 -5.07 19.30
N THR A 57 -15.09 -3.99 19.12
CA THR A 57 -15.30 -2.69 19.78
C THR A 57 -15.50 -1.66 18.69
N GLU A 58 -16.51 -0.81 18.85
CA GLU A 58 -16.71 0.34 17.99
C GLU A 58 -16.00 1.55 18.59
N LEU A 59 -15.22 2.24 17.75
CA LEU A 59 -14.47 3.43 18.09
C LEU A 59 -14.85 4.52 17.08
N ASP A 60 -14.87 5.78 17.53
CA ASP A 60 -14.90 6.90 16.60
C ASP A 60 -13.56 7.02 15.84
N ASP A 61 -13.54 7.83 14.79
CA ASP A 61 -12.36 7.97 13.93
C ASP A 61 -11.12 8.44 14.70
N GLN A 62 -11.27 9.33 15.68
CA GLN A 62 -10.12 9.85 16.43
C GLN A 62 -9.49 8.76 17.29
N ALA A 63 -10.31 8.04 18.05
CA ALA A 63 -9.86 6.92 18.88
C ALA A 63 -9.33 5.76 18.02
N LEU A 64 -10.00 5.46 16.89
CA LEU A 64 -9.59 4.41 15.96
C LEU A 64 -8.21 4.69 15.36
N MET A 65 -7.92 5.92 14.91
CA MET A 65 -6.62 6.25 14.32
C MET A 65 -5.50 6.21 15.36
N GLN A 66 -5.75 6.64 16.59
CA GLN A 66 -4.79 6.55 17.68
C GLN A 66 -4.47 5.08 18.01
N GLU A 67 -5.49 4.24 18.14
CA GLU A 67 -5.32 2.82 18.41
C GLU A 67 -4.63 2.10 17.25
N LEU A 68 -4.99 2.40 16.00
CA LEU A 68 -4.33 1.87 14.81
C LEU A 68 -2.83 2.18 14.81
N ALA A 69 -2.47 3.44 15.07
CA ALA A 69 -1.06 3.85 15.12
C ALA A 69 -0.30 3.11 16.21
N ARG A 70 -0.92 2.93 17.39
CA ARG A 70 -0.35 2.16 18.50
C ARG A 70 -0.14 0.69 18.12
N VAL A 71 -1.17 0.02 17.60
CA VAL A 71 -1.13 -1.38 17.17
C VAL A 71 -0.06 -1.62 16.11
N LEU A 72 0.06 -0.71 15.14
CA LEU A 72 1.11 -0.76 14.13
C LEU A 72 2.50 -0.54 14.75
N ALA A 73 2.67 0.42 15.65
CA ALA A 73 3.94 0.68 16.33
C ALA A 73 4.42 -0.51 17.18
N ASP A 74 3.48 -1.33 17.69
CA ASP A 74 3.74 -2.60 18.36
C ASP A 74 4.05 -3.76 17.37
N GLU A 75 4.32 -3.45 16.11
CA GLU A 75 4.67 -4.38 15.03
C GLU A 75 3.58 -5.43 14.70
N ASN A 76 2.32 -5.14 14.99
CA ASN A 76 1.21 -6.00 14.59
C ASN A 76 0.85 -5.84 13.10
N VAL A 77 0.24 -6.88 12.54
CA VAL A 77 -0.36 -6.84 11.20
C VAL A 77 -1.83 -6.53 11.33
N VAL A 78 -2.32 -5.52 10.60
CA VAL A 78 -3.72 -5.10 10.64
C VAL A 78 -4.38 -5.32 9.28
N GLY A 79 -5.54 -5.98 9.29
CA GLY A 79 -6.46 -5.96 8.15
C GLY A 79 -7.25 -4.64 8.16
N TRP A 80 -7.15 -3.89 7.06
CA TRP A 80 -7.78 -2.58 6.92
C TRP A 80 -8.87 -2.62 5.86
N PHE A 81 -10.10 -2.37 6.30
CA PHE A 81 -11.31 -2.41 5.49
C PHE A 81 -12.07 -1.10 5.69
N GLN A 82 -11.86 -0.13 4.81
CA GLN A 82 -12.49 1.20 4.93
C GLN A 82 -12.94 1.75 3.59
N GLY A 83 -14.03 2.52 3.61
CA GLY A 83 -14.55 3.22 2.44
C GLY A 83 -14.86 2.32 1.23
N ARG A 84 -14.79 2.91 0.04
CA ARG A 84 -14.99 2.21 -1.23
C ARG A 84 -13.78 1.34 -1.56
N MET A 85 -14.02 0.19 -2.16
CA MET A 85 -12.96 -0.68 -2.68
C MET A 85 -12.28 -0.04 -3.90
N GLU A 86 -10.96 -0.20 -3.97
CA GLU A 86 -10.12 0.16 -5.12
C GLU A 86 -10.38 -0.75 -6.31
N PHE A 87 -10.39 -0.16 -7.50
CA PHE A 87 -10.38 -0.89 -8.75
C PHE A 87 -8.93 -1.06 -9.24
N GLY A 88 -8.52 -2.31 -9.42
CA GLY A 88 -7.20 -2.66 -9.92
C GLY A 88 -6.48 -3.65 -9.00
N PRO A 89 -5.24 -4.03 -9.36
CA PRO A 89 -4.51 -5.10 -8.68
C PRO A 89 -3.79 -4.66 -7.40
N ARG A 90 -3.92 -3.38 -7.00
CA ARG A 90 -3.22 -2.79 -5.86
C ARG A 90 -4.23 -2.38 -4.80
N ALA A 91 -3.94 -2.74 -3.55
CA ALA A 91 -4.58 -2.14 -2.39
C ALA A 91 -3.91 -0.80 -2.09
N LEU A 92 -4.68 0.27 -1.97
CA LEU A 92 -4.26 1.66 -1.81
C LEU A 92 -4.82 2.31 -0.54
N GLY A 93 -5.42 1.53 0.37
CA GLY A 93 -5.92 1.99 1.67
C GLY A 93 -7.42 1.75 1.92
N GLY A 94 -8.14 1.16 0.99
CA GLY A 94 -9.52 0.71 1.15
C GLY A 94 -9.61 -0.75 1.56
N ARG A 95 -8.84 -1.65 0.93
CA ARG A 95 -8.81 -3.10 1.23
C ARG A 95 -7.37 -3.59 1.39
N SER A 96 -6.74 -3.23 2.50
CA SER A 96 -5.29 -3.39 2.70
C SER A 96 -4.97 -4.35 3.85
N ILE A 97 -3.77 -4.92 3.80
CA ILE A 97 -3.12 -5.50 4.98
C ILE A 97 -1.90 -4.63 5.23
N ILE A 98 -1.84 -4.02 6.40
CA ILE A 98 -0.85 -3.00 6.75
C ILE A 98 0.00 -3.48 7.93
N GLY A 99 1.23 -2.99 7.98
CA GLY A 99 2.20 -3.34 9.02
C GLY A 99 3.30 -2.29 9.08
N ASP A 100 4.07 -2.30 10.17
CA ASP A 100 5.14 -1.32 10.40
C ASP A 100 6.32 -1.52 9.44
N PRO A 101 6.62 -0.52 8.57
CA PRO A 101 7.76 -0.61 7.65
C PRO A 101 9.13 -0.60 8.35
N ARG A 102 9.21 -0.10 9.59
CA ARG A 102 10.45 -0.02 10.40
C ARG A 102 10.88 -1.37 10.95
N SER A 103 9.93 -2.30 11.07
CA SER A 103 10.18 -3.61 11.65
C SER A 103 10.96 -4.52 10.70
N PRO A 104 12.11 -5.08 11.11
CA PRO A 104 12.90 -5.98 10.27
C PRO A 104 12.23 -7.34 10.03
N LYS A 105 11.24 -7.72 10.87
CA LYS A 105 10.50 -8.99 10.74
C LYS A 105 9.17 -8.86 9.99
N MET A 106 8.66 -7.64 9.75
CA MET A 106 7.31 -7.46 9.20
C MET A 106 7.14 -8.09 7.83
N GLN A 107 8.13 -7.95 6.95
CA GLN A 107 8.11 -8.56 5.62
C GLN A 107 7.93 -10.09 5.70
N SER A 108 8.72 -10.76 6.55
CA SER A 108 8.66 -12.22 6.68
C SER A 108 7.37 -12.67 7.38
N VAL A 109 6.93 -11.96 8.42
CA VAL A 109 5.67 -12.24 9.14
C VAL A 109 4.48 -12.15 8.19
N MET A 110 4.35 -11.07 7.42
CA MET A 110 3.23 -10.91 6.48
C MET A 110 3.29 -11.95 5.37
N ASN A 111 4.46 -12.23 4.81
CA ASN A 111 4.59 -13.20 3.72
C ASN A 111 4.27 -14.63 4.17
N LEU A 112 4.81 -15.07 5.31
CA LEU A 112 4.69 -16.46 5.77
C LEU A 112 3.37 -16.73 6.50
N LYS A 113 2.96 -15.85 7.42
CA LYS A 113 1.81 -16.10 8.30
C LYS A 113 0.48 -15.65 7.71
N ILE A 114 0.50 -14.67 6.80
CA ILE A 114 -0.73 -14.03 6.31
C ILE A 114 -0.95 -14.30 4.82
N LYS A 115 0.10 -14.18 4.01
CA LYS A 115 0.00 -14.34 2.54
C LYS A 115 0.42 -15.73 2.05
N TYR A 116 0.98 -16.56 2.92
CA TYR A 116 1.44 -17.93 2.62
C TYR A 116 2.31 -18.00 1.34
N ARG A 117 3.25 -17.06 1.22
CA ARG A 117 4.17 -16.94 0.07
C ARG A 117 5.61 -16.73 0.53
N GLU A 118 6.55 -16.69 -0.41
CA GLU A 118 7.97 -16.60 -0.15
C GLU A 118 8.32 -15.39 0.73
N SER A 119 9.14 -15.61 1.77
CA SER A 119 9.35 -14.66 2.87
C SER A 119 9.93 -13.31 2.43
N PHE A 120 10.59 -13.26 1.27
CA PHE A 120 11.35 -12.12 0.78
C PHE A 120 10.60 -11.27 -0.25
N ARG A 121 9.34 -11.59 -0.58
CA ARG A 121 8.59 -10.76 -1.54
C ARG A 121 8.38 -9.36 -0.96
N PRO A 122 8.73 -8.29 -1.69
CA PRO A 122 8.65 -6.94 -1.14
C PRO A 122 7.21 -6.48 -0.95
N PHE A 123 7.05 -5.53 -0.03
CA PHE A 123 5.82 -4.75 0.16
C PHE A 123 6.05 -3.31 -0.29
N ALA A 124 4.96 -2.62 -0.62
CA ALA A 124 4.98 -1.21 -1.02
C ALA A 124 4.61 -0.34 0.20
N PRO A 125 5.29 0.81 0.40
CA PRO A 125 4.91 1.77 1.43
C PRO A 125 3.69 2.61 1.02
N SER A 126 2.97 3.11 2.02
CA SER A 126 2.08 4.26 1.89
C SER A 126 2.61 5.38 2.77
N VAL A 127 2.66 6.59 2.24
CA VAL A 127 3.21 7.78 2.92
C VAL A 127 2.34 8.99 2.60
N LEU A 128 2.29 9.95 3.52
CA LEU A 128 1.66 11.25 3.27
C LEU A 128 2.32 11.92 2.06
N ALA A 129 1.53 12.46 1.15
CA ALA A 129 2.02 13.00 -0.12
C ALA A 129 3.00 14.15 0.10
N GLU A 130 2.74 15.01 1.08
CA GLU A 130 3.57 16.12 1.49
C GLU A 130 4.88 15.70 2.17
N ARG A 131 4.99 14.44 2.59
CA ARG A 131 6.18 13.86 3.24
C ARG A 131 6.91 12.83 2.37
N VAL A 132 6.49 12.61 1.12
CA VAL A 132 7.12 11.61 0.25
C VAL A 132 8.63 11.86 0.09
N GLY A 133 9.02 13.15 0.00
CA GLY A 133 10.41 13.59 -0.11
C GLY A 133 11.27 13.31 1.13
N ASP A 134 10.68 13.10 2.30
CA ASP A 134 11.43 12.75 3.52
C ASP A 134 12.00 11.32 3.45
N TYR A 135 11.34 10.44 2.67
CA TYR A 135 11.63 9.01 2.65
C TYR A 135 12.14 8.51 1.30
N PHE A 136 11.72 9.13 0.20
CA PHE A 136 12.06 8.72 -1.15
C PHE A 136 12.58 9.91 -1.97
N VAL A 137 13.47 9.63 -2.92
CA VAL A 137 13.93 10.60 -3.93
C VAL A 137 12.79 10.81 -4.93
N GLN A 138 11.79 11.57 -4.50
CA GLN A 138 10.54 11.84 -5.19
C GLN A 138 9.93 13.14 -4.67
N ASP A 139 9.39 13.96 -5.57
CA ASP A 139 8.88 15.31 -5.31
C ASP A 139 7.39 15.45 -5.65
N ARG A 140 6.74 14.35 -6.01
CA ARG A 140 5.34 14.33 -6.48
C ARG A 140 4.56 13.15 -5.91
N PRO A 141 3.22 13.22 -5.84
CA PRO A 141 2.40 12.08 -5.43
C PRO A 141 2.51 10.88 -6.38
N SER A 142 2.45 9.67 -5.83
CA SER A 142 2.26 8.41 -6.57
C SER A 142 1.03 7.69 -6.03
N PRO A 143 -0.19 8.06 -6.45
CA PRO A 143 -1.42 7.56 -5.82
C PRO A 143 -1.74 6.08 -6.11
N TYR A 144 -0.95 5.42 -6.97
CA TYR A 144 -1.27 4.08 -7.50
C TYR A 144 -0.22 3.01 -7.22
N MET A 145 0.83 3.30 -6.46
CA MET A 145 1.95 2.37 -6.24
C MET A 145 2.55 1.83 -7.53
N LEU A 146 2.79 2.73 -8.50
CA LEU A 146 3.30 2.38 -9.84
C LEU A 146 4.72 2.85 -10.08
N ILE A 147 5.25 3.73 -9.24
CA ILE A 147 6.56 4.34 -9.41
C ILE A 147 7.54 3.63 -8.48
N VAL A 148 8.74 3.33 -8.97
CA VAL A 148 9.84 2.90 -8.11
C VAL A 148 10.72 4.12 -7.89
N ALA A 149 10.98 4.43 -6.63
CA ALA A 149 11.82 5.55 -6.23
C ALA A 149 12.96 5.05 -5.33
N PRO A 150 14.17 5.62 -5.44
CA PRO A 150 15.22 5.39 -4.46
C PRO A 150 14.77 5.88 -3.07
N VAL A 151 15.12 5.15 -2.02
CA VAL A 151 15.00 5.59 -0.63
C VAL A 151 15.98 6.74 -0.38
N GLN A 152 15.62 7.73 0.45
CA GLN A 152 16.49 8.86 0.76
C GLN A 152 17.79 8.42 1.44
N GLU A 153 18.92 9.01 1.02
CA GLU A 153 20.26 8.62 1.50
C GLU A 153 20.39 8.72 3.02
N ALA A 154 19.79 9.75 3.63
CA ALA A 154 19.81 10.00 5.06
C ALA A 154 19.24 8.86 5.91
N ILE A 155 18.39 8.00 5.34
CA ILE A 155 17.78 6.87 6.03
C ILE A 155 18.28 5.51 5.52
N ARG A 156 19.26 5.47 4.60
CA ARG A 156 19.88 4.23 4.14
C ARG A 156 20.86 3.68 5.18
N ILE A 157 21.00 2.36 5.20
CA ILE A 157 22.00 1.65 6.00
C ILE A 157 23.00 1.03 5.03
N PRO A 158 24.25 1.52 4.95
CA PRO A 158 25.25 0.95 4.06
C PRO A 158 25.62 -0.46 4.51
N MET A 159 25.81 -1.35 3.54
CA MET A 159 26.28 -2.71 3.81
C MET A 159 27.77 -2.72 4.15
N SER A 160 28.15 -3.55 5.13
CA SER A 160 29.56 -3.89 5.38
C SER A 160 30.14 -4.74 4.23
N ASP A 161 31.47 -4.82 4.13
CA ASP A 161 32.11 -5.64 3.09
C ASP A 161 31.81 -7.14 3.24
N GLU A 162 31.61 -7.61 4.46
CA GLU A 162 31.15 -8.97 4.74
C GLU A 162 29.72 -9.17 4.21
N GLN A 163 28.80 -8.25 4.51
CA GLN A 163 27.42 -8.32 4.02
C GLN A 163 27.35 -8.27 2.50
N LYS A 164 28.24 -7.52 1.83
CA LYS A 164 28.31 -7.45 0.36
C LYS A 164 28.65 -8.81 -0.27
N ARG A 165 29.40 -9.66 0.45
CA ARG A 165 29.78 -11.02 0.03
C ARG A 165 28.67 -12.06 0.23
N LEU A 166 27.62 -11.73 0.99
CA LEU A 166 26.46 -12.63 1.12
C LEU A 166 25.77 -12.83 -0.24
N PHE A 167 25.13 -14.00 -0.40
CA PHE A 167 24.41 -14.37 -1.61
C PHE A 167 23.01 -14.91 -1.30
N GLY A 168 22.10 -14.85 -2.27
CA GLY A 168 20.76 -15.41 -2.17
C GLY A 168 19.96 -14.82 -1.00
N VAL A 169 19.26 -15.69 -0.26
CA VAL A 169 18.35 -15.33 0.83
C VAL A 169 19.05 -14.62 1.99
N GLU A 170 20.31 -14.97 2.27
CA GLU A 170 21.07 -14.32 3.36
C GLU A 170 21.32 -12.83 3.03
N LYS A 171 21.58 -12.50 1.76
CA LYS A 171 21.69 -11.10 1.33
C LYS A 171 20.37 -10.34 1.46
N LEU A 172 19.24 -11.01 1.22
CA LEU A 172 17.89 -10.43 1.33
C LEU A 172 17.50 -10.07 2.77
N LYS A 173 18.04 -10.78 3.76
CA LYS A 173 17.76 -10.53 5.18
C LYS A 173 18.49 -9.31 5.75
N VAL A 174 19.53 -8.81 5.07
CA VAL A 174 20.30 -7.67 5.56
C VAL A 174 19.49 -6.37 5.37
N PRO A 175 19.23 -5.59 6.44
CA PRO A 175 18.58 -4.29 6.32
C PRO A 175 19.30 -3.34 5.35
N ARG A 176 18.53 -2.50 4.65
CA ARG A 176 19.03 -1.51 3.68
C ARG A 176 18.70 -0.07 4.08
N SER A 177 17.81 0.13 5.03
CA SER A 177 17.38 1.44 5.49
C SER A 177 16.72 1.32 6.86
N GLN A 178 16.34 2.47 7.44
CA GLN A 178 15.46 2.54 8.60
C GLN A 178 14.05 1.97 8.35
N LEU A 179 13.70 1.66 7.09
CA LEU A 179 12.44 1.05 6.65
C LEU A 179 12.69 -0.31 5.97
N PRO A 180 13.23 -1.31 6.68
CA PRO A 180 13.70 -2.56 6.09
C PRO A 180 12.59 -3.38 5.42
N ALA A 181 11.34 -3.32 5.88
CA ALA A 181 10.28 -4.17 5.35
C ALA A 181 9.85 -3.82 3.91
N ILE A 182 10.11 -2.57 3.50
CA ILE A 182 9.68 -2.00 2.21
C ILE A 182 10.85 -1.60 1.29
N THR A 183 12.09 -1.78 1.75
CA THR A 183 13.28 -1.40 0.98
C THR A 183 13.85 -2.60 0.24
N HIS A 184 14.01 -2.47 -1.07
CA HIS A 184 14.64 -3.47 -1.92
C HIS A 184 16.16 -3.51 -1.74
N VAL A 185 16.79 -4.55 -2.28
CA VAL A 185 18.25 -4.76 -2.21
C VAL A 185 19.08 -3.64 -2.82
N ASP A 186 18.50 -2.89 -3.76
CA ASP A 186 19.09 -1.77 -4.50
C ASP A 186 18.75 -0.41 -3.88
N TYR A 187 18.25 -0.39 -2.64
CA TYR A 187 17.81 0.81 -1.93
C TYR A 187 16.62 1.53 -2.59
N SER A 188 15.79 0.83 -3.36
CA SER A 188 14.53 1.36 -3.91
C SER A 188 13.30 0.87 -3.15
N ALA A 189 12.17 1.54 -3.36
CA ALA A 189 10.85 1.05 -2.97
C ALA A 189 9.82 1.43 -4.06
N ARG A 190 8.73 0.68 -4.17
CA ARG A 190 7.63 1.02 -5.07
C ARG A 190 6.58 1.85 -4.34
N VAL A 191 6.54 3.15 -4.60
CA VAL A 191 5.67 4.15 -3.95
C VAL A 191 4.45 4.46 -4.81
#